data_AF-A0A3N1V1A2-F1
#
_entry.id   AF-A0A3N1V1A2-F1
#
_cell.length_a   1.000
_cell.length_b   1.000
_cell.length_c   1.000
_cell.angle_alpha   90.00
_cell.angle_beta   90.00
_cell.angle_gamma   90.00
#
_symmetry.space_group_name_H-M   'P 1'
#
loop_
_entity.id
_entity.type
_entity.pdbx_description
1 polymer ?
#
loop_
_entity_poly.entity_id
_entity_poly.type
_entity_poly.pdbx_seq_one_letter_code
_entity_poly.pdbx_strand_id
1 'polypeptide(L)' 'MRALSGDPTAAALSTDRLVVLEVAAQDDYETLRPDVLLAFHELCLVRDGGEWFMGQLDDDGSVICWGSYGSELAEAIRGL' A
#
# COMPACT_ATOMS: atom_id res chain seq x y z
N MET A 1 12.27 -0.05 15.64
CA MET A 1 12.37 0.20 14.20
C MET A 1 11.60 1.48 13.90
N ARG A 2 12.25 2.62 14.14
CA ARG A 2 11.64 3.97 14.12
C ARG A 2 12.76 4.95 13.75
N ALA A 3 13.42 4.66 12.63
CA ALA A 3 14.50 5.45 12.07
C ALA A 3 14.74 4.86 10.69
N LEU A 4 14.13 5.44 9.65
CA LEU A 4 14.74 5.50 8.32
C LEU A 4 14.06 6.56 7.45
N SER A 5 12.75 6.81 7.57
CA SER A 5 12.11 7.87 6.76
C SER A 5 12.15 9.29 7.36
N GLY A 6 12.32 9.46 8.67
CA GLY A 6 12.21 10.79 9.30
C GLY A 6 10.82 11.43 9.24
N ASP A 7 9.87 10.80 8.53
CA ASP A 7 8.49 11.25 8.42
C ASP A 7 7.65 10.68 9.58
N PRO A 8 7.10 11.52 10.48
CA PRO A 8 6.29 11.07 11.60
C PRO A 8 4.95 10.46 11.17
N THR A 9 4.57 10.58 9.89
CA THR A 9 3.30 10.10 9.37
C THR A 9 3.34 8.65 8.89
N ALA A 10 4.52 8.07 8.69
CA ALA A 10 4.67 6.69 8.25
C ALA A 10 4.24 5.71 9.36
N ALA A 11 3.08 5.08 9.18
CA ALA A 11 2.47 4.15 10.12
C ALA A 11 2.19 2.81 9.43
N ALA A 12 2.60 1.71 10.08
CA ALA A 12 2.15 0.39 9.68
C ALA A 12 0.67 0.21 10.08
N LEU A 13 -0.17 -0.14 9.11
CA LEU A 13 -1.58 -0.45 9.34
C LEU A 13 -1.78 -1.97 9.47
N SER A 14 -2.91 -2.38 10.04
CA SER A 14 -3.31 -3.79 10.10
C SER A 14 -3.63 -4.31 8.70
N THR A 15 -3.14 -5.51 8.41
CA THR A 15 -3.37 -6.26 7.17
C THR A 15 -4.75 -6.94 7.10
N ASP A 16 -5.53 -6.92 8.19
CA ASP A 16 -6.92 -7.42 8.22
C ASP A 16 -7.91 -6.46 7.55
N ARG A 17 -7.44 -5.29 7.10
CA ARG A 17 -8.26 -4.29 6.40
C ARG A 17 -8.60 -4.75 4.99
N LEU A 18 -9.75 -4.28 4.50
CA LEU A 18 -10.10 -4.45 3.10
C LEU A 18 -9.13 -3.64 2.24
N VAL A 19 -8.43 -4.34 1.35
CA VAL A 19 -7.58 -3.72 0.33
C VAL A 19 -8.02 -4.22 -1.03
N VAL A 20 -8.25 -3.28 -1.95
CA VAL A 20 -8.66 -3.56 -3.31
C VAL A 20 -7.74 -2.88 -4.30
N LEU A 21 -7.52 -3.51 -5.45
CA LEU A 21 -6.84 -2.95 -6.61
C LEU A 21 -7.89 -2.58 -7.65
N GLU A 22 -7.96 -1.31 -7.99
CA GLU A 22 -8.77 -0.81 -9.10
C GLU A 22 -8.15 -1.27 -10.42
N VAL A 23 -8.89 -2.09 -11.16
CA VAL A 23 -8.51 -2.59 -12.48
C VAL A 23 -9.15 -1.68 -13.52
N ALA A 24 -8.43 -0.61 -13.89
CA ALA A 24 -8.93 0.42 -14.83
C ALA A 24 -9.42 -0.14 -16.18
N ALA A 25 -8.97 -1.34 -16.59
CA ALA A 25 -9.42 -1.99 -17.81
C ALA A 25 -10.82 -2.62 -17.71
N GLN A 26 -11.33 -2.83 -16.51
CA GLN A 26 -12.52 -3.65 -16.24
C GLN A 26 -13.60 -2.94 -15.42
N ASP A 27 -13.36 -1.71 -14.95
CA ASP A 27 -14.24 -1.01 -13.99
C ASP A 27 -14.55 -1.90 -12.77
N ASP A 28 -13.54 -2.68 -12.36
CA ASP A 28 -13.67 -3.73 -11.34
C ASP A 28 -12.56 -3.60 -10.31
N TYR A 29 -12.78 -4.23 -9.16
CA TYR A 29 -11.87 -4.19 -8.01
C TYR A 29 -11.42 -5.60 -7.64
N GLU A 30 -10.11 -5.82 -7.66
CA GLU A 30 -9.52 -7.09 -7.21
C GLU A 30 -9.14 -7.00 -5.73
N THR A 31 -9.56 -7.96 -4.91
CA THR A 31 -9.19 -7.96 -3.48
C THR A 31 -7.76 -8.45 -3.29
N LEU A 32 -6.91 -7.63 -2.69
CA LEU A 32 -5.54 -7.98 -2.33
C LEU A 32 -5.47 -8.56 -0.91
N ARG A 33 -4.47 -9.40 -0.64
CA ARG A 33 -4.19 -9.96 0.69
C ARG A 33 -2.84 -9.44 1.18
N PRO A 34 -2.80 -8.21 1.70
CA PRO A 34 -1.53 -7.59 2.05
C PRO A 34 -0.79 -8.37 3.13
N ASP A 35 0.48 -8.68 2.88
CA ASP A 35 1.42 -9.10 3.90
C ASP A 35 2.04 -7.89 4.63
N VAL A 36 2.07 -6.73 3.95
CA VAL A 36 2.54 -5.46 4.49
C VAL A 36 1.62 -4.33 4.05
N LEU A 37 1.23 -3.48 5.00
CA LEU A 37 0.47 -2.27 4.75
C LEU A 37 1.10 -1.09 5.48
N LEU A 38 1.55 -0.09 4.72
CA LEU A 38 2.18 1.12 5.22
C LEU A 38 1.36 2.32 4.75
N ALA A 39 0.93 3.18 5.67
CA ALA A 39 0.34 4.48 5.35
C ALA A 39 1.36 5.58 5.63
N PHE A 40 1.42 6.59 4.76
CA PHE A 40 2.23 7.79 4.93
C PHE A 40 1.50 8.95 4.26
N HIS A 41 1.26 10.03 5.01
CA HIS A 41 0.35 11.10 4.61
C HIS A 41 -1.02 10.56 4.15
N GLU A 42 -1.37 10.77 2.88
CA GLU A 42 -2.62 10.34 2.25
C GLU A 42 -2.45 9.07 1.41
N LEU A 43 -1.23 8.53 1.35
CA LEU A 43 -0.86 7.40 0.52
C LEU A 43 -0.70 6.13 1.35
N CYS A 44 -0.99 5.00 0.71
CA CYS A 44 -0.77 3.67 1.22
C CYS A 44 0.11 2.87 0.27
N LEU A 45 1.06 2.15 0.84
CA LEU A 45 1.86 1.13 0.19
C LEU A 45 1.45 -0.23 0.71
N VAL A 46 1.08 -1.09 -0.22
CA VAL A 46 0.53 -2.41 0.01
C VAL A 46 1.48 -3.42 -0.62
N ARG A 47 1.82 -4.48 0.09
CA ARG A 47 2.56 -5.60 -0.47
C ARG A 47 1.71 -6.85 -0.49
N ASP A 48 1.48 -7.42 -1.66
CA ASP A 48 0.76 -8.68 -1.85
C ASP A 48 1.66 -9.63 -2.66
N GLY A 49 1.97 -10.80 -2.10
CA GLY A 49 2.74 -11.83 -2.83
C GLY A 49 4.17 -11.44 -3.23
N GLY A 50 4.71 -10.35 -2.69
CA GLY A 50 6.03 -9.82 -3.05
C GLY A 50 6.02 -8.63 -3.99
N GLU A 51 4.85 -8.29 -4.55
CA GLU A 51 4.62 -7.14 -5.41
C GLU A 51 4.11 -5.96 -4.59
N TRP A 52 4.53 -4.75 -4.96
CA TRP A 52 4.08 -3.53 -4.28
C TRP A 52 3.02 -2.81 -5.09
N PHE A 53 1.97 -2.41 -4.41
CA PHE A 53 0.88 -1.62 -4.92
C PHE A 53 0.82 -0.30 -4.17
N MET A 54 0.50 0.77 -4.89
CA MET A 54 0.25 2.07 -4.29
C MET A 54 -1.24 2.38 -4.34
N GLY A 55 -1.73 2.95 -3.25
CA GLY A 55 -3.11 3.34 -3.09
C GLY A 55 -3.28 4.51 -2.14
N GLN A 56 -4.52 4.75 -1.75
CA GLN A 56 -4.91 5.67 -0.69
C GLN A 56 -5.79 4.96 0.32
N LEU A 57 -5.79 5.49 1.55
CA LEU A 57 -6.77 5.12 2.56
C LEU A 57 -8.05 5.92 2.29
N ASP A 58 -9.18 5.24 2.22
CA ASP A 58 -10.49 5.85 2.11
C ASP A 58 -11.08 6.15 3.50
N ASP A 59 -12.11 7.00 3.56
CA ASP A 59 -12.76 7.46 4.79
C ASP A 59 -13.43 6.31 5.58
N ASP A 60 -13.78 5.22 4.88
CA ASP A 60 -14.33 4.00 5.49
C ASP A 60 -13.24 3.08 6.09
N GLY A 61 -11.97 3.44 5.93
CA GLY A 61 -10.80 2.71 6.42
C GLY A 61 -10.32 1.58 5.50
N SER A 62 -10.91 1.44 4.31
CA SER A 62 -10.43 0.58 3.24
C SER A 62 -9.28 1.23 2.47
N VAL A 63 -8.51 0.42 1.73
CA VAL A 63 -7.43 0.91 0.88
C VAL A 63 -7.73 0.56 -0.56
N ILE A 64 -7.68 1.58 -1.42
CA ILE A 64 -7.86 1.43 -2.86
C ILE A 64 -6.51 1.67 -3.53
N CYS A 65 -5.94 0.62 -4.10
CA CYS A 65 -4.75 0.63 -4.92
C CYS A 65 -5.10 0.88 -6.39
N TRP A 66 -4.24 1.59 -7.11
CA TRP A 66 -4.50 1.94 -8.53
C TRP A 66 -3.41 1.46 -9.48
N GLY A 67 -2.34 0.85 -8.96
CA GLY A 67 -1.25 0.39 -9.79
C GLY A 67 -0.25 -0.47 -9.04
N SER A 68 0.34 -1.42 -9.79
CA SER A 68 1.51 -2.16 -9.36
C SER A 68 2.79 -1.40 -9.72
N TYR A 69 3.74 -1.43 -8.79
CA TYR A 69 5.08 -0.89 -8.90
C TYR A 69 6.16 -2.00 -8.89
N GLY A 70 5.74 -3.27 -8.96
CA GLY A 70 6.63 -4.42 -8.98
C GLY A 70 7.35 -4.67 -7.65
N SER A 71 8.28 -5.64 -7.66
CA SER A 71 9.01 -6.05 -6.46
C SER A 71 10.17 -5.12 -6.06
N GLU A 72 10.67 -4.31 -7.00
CA GLU A 72 11.83 -3.44 -6.80
C GLU A 72 11.53 -2.19 -5.98
N LEU A 73 10.24 -1.85 -5.81
CA LEU A 73 9.85 -0.70 -4.99
C LEU A 73 10.32 -0.86 -3.53
N ALA A 74 10.48 -2.10 -3.03
CA ALA A 74 11.07 -2.34 -1.71
C ALA A 74 12.45 -1.68 -1.54
N GLU A 75 13.30 -1.75 -2.57
CA GLU A 75 14.65 -1.18 -2.52
C GLU A 75 14.59 0.36 -2.60
N ALA A 76 13.65 0.91 -3.37
CA ALA A 76 13.42 2.35 -3.42
C ALA A 76 12.91 2.89 -2.07
N ILE A 77 12.01 2.17 -1.40
CA ILE A 77 11.49 2.55 -0.07
C ILE A 77 12.56 2.38 1.01
N ARG A 78 13.45 1.39 0.91
CA ARG A 78 14.58 1.23 1.86
C ARG A 78 15.57 2.39 1.83
N GLY A 79 15.64 3.13 0.71
CA GLY A 79 16.48 4.31 0.55
C GLY A 79 15.84 5.62 1.05
N LEU A 80 14.58 5.60 1.47
CA LEU A 80 13.80 6.72 2.00
C LEU A 80 13.91 6.82 3.52
#